data_AF-A0A2H9VRW2-F1
#
_entry.id   AF-A0A2H9VRW2-F1
#
_cell.length_a   1.000
_cell.length_b   1.000
_cell.length_c   1.000
_cell.angle_alpha   90.00
_cell.angle_beta   90.00
_cell.angle_gamma   90.00
#
_symmetry.space_group_name_H-M   'P 1'
#
loop_
_entity.id
_entity.type
_entity.pdbx_description
1 polymer ?
#
loop_
_entity_poly.entity_id
_entity_poly.type
_entity_poly.pdbx_seq_one_letter_code
_entity_poly.pdbx_strand_id
1 'polypeptide(L)'
;MEYNVYLLATDPKNPCRDVIHSRDTGLKIRVYCLDTDKMEPDANEIQLFGYAHNKLYAFETIDITAEDALDVVGAIQWYAEYINYPEMEILPEDPRPGHSNDIAS
;
A
#
# COMPACT_ATOMS: atom_id res chain seq x y z
N MET A 1 13.61 6.79 -18.23
CA MET A 1 12.88 6.21 -17.11
C MET A 1 11.52 5.84 -17.66
N GLU A 2 11.21 4.55 -17.73
CA GLU A 2 9.91 4.08 -18.18
C GLU A 2 8.87 4.54 -17.16
N TYR A 3 7.85 5.24 -17.64
CA TYR A 3 6.74 5.66 -16.80
C TYR A 3 5.84 4.43 -16.61
N ASN A 4 5.97 3.75 -15.46
CA ASN A 4 5.04 2.70 -15.07
C ASN A 4 3.63 3.33 -15.03
N VAL A 5 2.70 2.74 -15.78
CA VAL A 5 1.31 3.20 -15.80
C VAL A 5 0.52 2.38 -14.79
N TYR A 6 -0.08 3.07 -13.82
CA TYR A 6 -0.94 2.47 -12.82
C TYR A 6 -2.41 2.81 -13.08
N LEU A 7 -3.29 1.89 -12.72
CA LEU A 7 -4.75 2.06 -12.74
C LEU A 7 -5.30 1.87 -11.33
N LEU A 8 -6.33 2.63 -10.99
CA LEU A 8 -7.01 2.51 -9.70
C LEU A 8 -8.40 1.90 -9.88
N ALA A 9 -8.65 0.78 -9.20
CA ALA A 9 -9.98 0.24 -9.02
C ALA A 9 -10.47 0.60 -7.62
N THR A 10 -11.46 1.50 -7.53
CA THR A 10 -12.01 1.95 -6.25
C THR A 10 -13.31 1.21 -5.92
N ASP A 11 -13.53 0.87 -4.65
CA ASP A 11 -14.84 0.40 -4.22
C ASP A 11 -15.81 1.59 -4.06
N PRO A 12 -16.86 1.72 -4.90
CA PRO A 12 -17.80 2.84 -4.82
C PRO A 12 -18.59 2.89 -3.51
N LYS A 13 -18.58 1.81 -2.71
CA LYS A 13 -19.23 1.74 -1.40
C LYS A 13 -18.26 1.97 -0.25
N ASN A 14 -16.95 1.87 -0.49
CA ASN A 14 -15.92 2.05 0.51
C ASN A 14 -14.68 2.73 -0.08
N PRO A 15 -14.54 4.06 0.06
CA PRO A 15 -13.39 4.80 -0.48
C PRO A 15 -12.07 4.49 0.25
N CYS A 16 -12.09 3.60 1.25
CA CYS A 16 -10.93 3.09 1.96
C CYS A 16 -10.56 1.67 1.51
N ARG A 17 -11.04 1.24 0.34
CA ARG A 17 -10.73 -0.03 -0.31
C ARG A 17 -10.48 0.20 -1.79
N ASP A 18 -9.24 0.53 -2.08
CA ASP A 18 -8.77 0.66 -3.45
C ASP A 18 -7.83 -0.48 -3.81
N VAL A 19 -7.74 -0.76 -5.11
CA VAL A 19 -6.72 -1.67 -5.67
C VAL A 19 -5.95 -0.92 -6.75
N ILE A 20 -4.65 -0.77 -6.52
CA ILE A 20 -3.71 -0.26 -7.52
C ILE A 20 -3.29 -1.43 -8.40
N HIS A 21 -3.37 -1.25 -9.72
CA HIS A 21 -2.93 -2.21 -10.71
C HIS A 21 -1.78 -1.62 -11.52
N SER A 22 -0.65 -2.31 -11.57
CA SER A 22 0.35 -2.06 -12.62
C SER A 22 -0.20 -2.53 -13.96
N ARG A 23 -0.05 -1.72 -15.01
CA ARG A 23 -0.43 -2.12 -16.38
C ARG A 23 0.59 -3.07 -17.00
N ASP A 24 1.86 -2.82 -16.70
CA ASP A 24 2.99 -3.41 -17.41
C ASP A 24 3.54 -4.64 -16.68
N THR A 25 3.17 -4.83 -15.39
CA THR A 25 3.58 -5.96 -14.54
C THR A 25 2.38 -6.66 -13.89
N GLY A 26 2.64 -7.74 -13.15
CA GLY A 26 1.61 -8.50 -12.42
C GLY A 26 1.16 -7.81 -11.13
N LEU A 27 1.91 -6.79 -10.69
CA LEU A 27 1.74 -6.11 -9.41
C LEU A 27 0.31 -5.58 -9.21
N LYS A 28 -0.27 -5.97 -8.06
CA LYS A 28 -1.50 -5.41 -7.51
C LYS A 28 -1.28 -5.08 -6.05
N ILE A 29 -1.84 -3.97 -5.59
CA ILE A 29 -1.75 -3.53 -4.19
C ILE A 29 -3.14 -3.15 -3.71
N ARG A 30 -3.61 -3.77 -2.62
CA ARG A 30 -4.77 -3.31 -1.86
C ARG A 30 -4.37 -2.13 -0.99
N VAL A 31 -5.22 -1.12 -0.96
CA VAL A 31 -5.09 0.04 -0.09
C VAL A 31 -6.21 0.01 0.94
N TYR A 32 -5.84 0.09 2.22
CA TYR A 32 -6.75 0.17 3.35
C TYR A 32 -6.55 1.48 4.10
N CYS A 33 -7.64 2.12 4.57
CA CYS A 33 -7.53 3.09 5.67
C CYS A 33 -7.63 2.34 7.01
N LEU A 34 -6.56 2.35 7.80
CA LEU A 34 -6.52 1.62 9.08
C LEU A 34 -7.31 2.29 10.21
N ASP A 35 -7.79 3.52 9.99
CA ASP A 35 -8.67 4.23 10.94
C ASP A 35 -10.11 3.67 10.91
N THR A 36 -10.49 2.97 9.84
CA THR A 36 -11.86 2.51 9.60
C THR A 36 -11.97 1.01 9.34
N ASP A 37 -10.92 0.38 8.80
CA ASP A 37 -10.92 -1.03 8.44
C ASP A 37 -9.98 -1.86 9.32
N LYS A 38 -10.40 -3.10 9.60
CA LYS A 38 -9.54 -4.10 10.25
C LYS A 38 -8.85 -4.89 9.16
N MET A 39 -7.67 -4.45 8.77
CA MET A 39 -6.79 -5.23 7.91
C MET A 39 -6.32 -6.48 8.65
N GLU A 40 -6.45 -7.64 8.01
CA GLU A 40 -5.82 -8.90 8.42
C GLU A 40 -4.66 -9.17 7.45
N PRO A 41 -3.40 -8.92 7.85
CA PRO A 41 -2.27 -9.02 6.94
C PRO A 41 -1.99 -10.49 6.53
N ASP A 42 -1.73 -10.72 5.25
CA ASP A 42 -1.25 -12.01 4.74
C ASP A 42 0.28 -12.11 4.85
N ALA A 43 0.78 -13.09 5.61
CA ALA A 43 2.22 -13.27 5.82
C ALA A 43 3.02 -13.60 4.54
N ASN A 44 2.35 -13.94 3.43
CA ASN A 44 3.00 -14.17 2.14
C ASN A 44 3.07 -12.91 1.27
N GLU A 45 2.41 -11.84 1.67
CA GLU A 45 2.39 -10.56 0.97
C GLU A 45 3.33 -9.55 1.62
N ILE A 46 3.69 -8.52 0.87
CA ILE A 46 4.40 -7.37 1.40
C ILE A 46 3.37 -6.40 1.98
N GLN A 47 3.56 -5.99 3.24
CA GLN A 47 2.83 -4.90 3.86
C GLN A 47 3.73 -3.68 4.03
N LEU A 48 3.23 -2.53 3.60
CA LEU A 48 3.82 -1.22 3.83
C LEU A 48 2.75 -0.27 4.35
N PHE A 49 3.16 0.78 5.02
CA PHE A 49 2.25 1.74 5.65
C PHE A 49 2.62 3.15 5.26
N GLY A 50 1.69 4.08 5.40
CA GLY A 50 1.98 5.49 5.15
C GLY A 50 0.95 6.41 5.75
N TYR A 51 1.41 7.56 6.24
CA TYR A 51 0.52 8.61 6.72
C TYR A 51 0.23 9.60 5.59
N ALA A 52 -1.05 9.87 5.37
CA ALA A 52 -1.49 10.99 4.53
C ALA A 52 -2.72 11.65 5.13
N HIS A 53 -2.74 12.98 5.16
CA HIS A 53 -3.85 13.76 5.70
C HIS A 53 -4.28 13.34 7.12
N ASN A 54 -3.31 13.01 7.98
CA ASN A 54 -3.51 12.46 9.35
C ASN A 54 -4.25 11.11 9.41
N LYS A 55 -4.30 10.37 8.31
CA LYS A 55 -4.84 9.02 8.25
C LYS A 55 -3.73 8.02 8.01
N LEU A 56 -3.84 6.86 8.64
CA LEU A 56 -2.93 5.75 8.39
C LEU A 56 -3.47 4.88 7.26
N TYR A 57 -2.67 4.71 6.21
CA TYR A 57 -2.94 3.79 5.12
C TYR A 57 -2.07 2.54 5.29
N ALA A 58 -2.62 1.40 4.91
CA ALA A 58 -1.87 0.18 4.68
C ALA A 58 -1.94 -0.20 3.20
N PHE A 59 -0.81 -0.65 2.69
CA PHE A 59 -0.59 -1.10 1.33
C PHE A 59 -0.16 -2.56 1.40
N GLU A 60 -0.97 -3.45 0.85
CA GLU A 60 -0.70 -4.89 0.84
C GLU A 60 -0.68 -5.40 -0.58
N THR A 61 0.37 -6.12 -0.96
CA THR A 61 0.42 -6.74 -2.28
C THR A 61 -0.62 -7.85 -2.44
N ILE A 62 -0.94 -8.23 -3.67
CA ILE A 62 -1.79 -9.40 -3.96
C ILE A 62 -1.04 -10.33 -4.90
N ASP A 63 -0.84 -11.56 -4.46
CA ASP A 63 -0.12 -12.63 -5.17
C ASP A 63 1.28 -12.18 -5.63
N ILE A 64 2.05 -11.53 -4.74
CA ILE A 64 3.33 -10.91 -5.11
C ILE A 64 4.34 -11.92 -5.66
N THR A 65 5.06 -11.52 -6.70
CA THR A 65 6.21 -12.25 -7.21
C THR A 65 7.52 -11.49 -6.94
N ALA A 66 8.64 -12.19 -6.98
CA ALA A 66 9.95 -11.56 -6.78
C ALA A 66 10.29 -10.50 -7.84
N GLU A 67 9.74 -10.64 -9.06
CA GLU A 67 9.94 -9.70 -10.16
C GLU A 67 9.16 -8.39 -9.94
N ASP A 68 7.96 -8.50 -9.36
CA ASP A 68 7.06 -7.37 -9.09
C ASP A 68 7.46 -6.55 -7.85
N ALA A 69 8.27 -7.12 -6.95
CA ALA A 69 8.62 -6.50 -5.66
C ALA A 69 9.34 -5.14 -5.81
N LEU A 70 10.07 -4.93 -6.91
CA LEU A 70 10.80 -3.69 -7.17
C LEU A 70 9.87 -2.50 -7.47
N ASP A 71 8.64 -2.76 -7.94
CA ASP A 71 7.70 -1.74 -8.37
C ASP A 71 6.75 -1.27 -7.25
N VAL A 72 6.75 -1.95 -6.11
CA VAL A 72 5.82 -1.68 -4.99
C VAL A 72 5.90 -0.23 -4.53
N VAL A 73 7.11 0.28 -4.32
CA VAL A 73 7.33 1.67 -3.85
C VAL A 73 6.83 2.67 -4.88
N GLY A 74 7.07 2.42 -6.17
CA GLY A 74 6.61 3.30 -7.25
C GLY A 74 5.08 3.36 -7.34
N ALA A 75 4.40 2.23 -7.14
CA ALA A 75 2.94 2.18 -7.09
C ALA A 75 2.36 2.96 -5.90
N ILE A 76 2.99 2.87 -4.73
CA ILE A 76 2.57 3.62 -3.54
C ILE A 76 2.79 5.13 -3.75
N GLN A 77 3.93 5.53 -4.31
CA GLN A 77 4.21 6.93 -4.65
C GLN A 77 3.19 7.49 -5.64
N TRP A 78 2.84 6.72 -6.67
CA TRP A 78 1.80 7.09 -7.61
C TRP A 78 0.43 7.27 -6.93
N TYR A 79 0.08 6.39 -5.99
CA TYR A 79 -1.15 6.53 -5.22
C TYR A 79 -1.11 7.77 -4.30
N ALA A 80 0.04 8.06 -3.70
CA ALA A 80 0.25 9.25 -2.90
C ALA A 80 0.03 10.54 -3.72
N GLU A 81 0.53 10.58 -4.96
CA GLU A 81 0.21 11.65 -5.93
C GLU A 81 -1.29 11.73 -6.22
N TYR A 82 -1.94 10.58 -6.48
CA TYR A 82 -3.38 10.51 -6.76
C TYR A 82 -4.24 11.11 -5.64
N ILE A 83 -3.88 10.86 -4.38
CA ILE A 83 -4.59 11.42 -3.22
C ILE A 83 -4.11 12.83 -2.81
N ASN A 84 -3.30 13.49 -3.65
CA ASN A 84 -2.72 14.82 -3.44
C ASN A 84 -1.87 14.90 -2.15
N TYR A 85 -1.05 13.89 -1.89
CA TYR A 85 -0.10 13.84 -0.77
C TYR A 85 1.23 13.18 -1.20
N PRO A 86 1.93 13.71 -2.22
CA PRO A 86 3.15 13.11 -2.79
C PRO A 86 4.31 12.94 -1.78
N GLU A 87 4.29 13.69 -0.69
CA GLU A 87 5.26 13.63 0.41
C GLU A 87 5.02 12.49 1.40
N MET A 88 4.08 11.58 1.11
CA MET A 88 3.80 10.42 1.95
C MET A 88 5.09 9.67 2.30
N GLU A 89 5.36 9.58 3.60
CA GLU A 89 6.42 8.71 4.12
C GLU A 89 5.94 7.26 4.10
N ILE A 90 6.71 6.39 3.46
CA ILE A 90 6.44 4.95 3.40
C ILE A 90 7.18 4.27 4.54
N LEU A 91 6.43 3.60 5.41
CA LEU A 91 6.90 2.91 6.59
C LEU A 91 6.94 1.40 6.32
N PRO A 92 8.04 0.70 6.66
CA PRO A 92 8.16 -0.74 6.49
C PRO A 92 7.44 -1.54 7.59
N GLU A 93 7.07 -0.89 8.69
CA GLU A 93 6.43 -1.51 9.86
C GLU A 93 5.14 -0.76 10.19
N ASP A 94 4.18 -1.49 10.79
CA ASP A 94 2.92 -0.89 11.24
C ASP A 94 3.19 0.03 12.43
N PRO A 95 2.95 1.35 12.31
CA PRO A 95 3.26 2.31 13.36
C PRO A 95 2.27 2.25 14.54
N ARG A 96 1.22 1.42 14.48
CA ARG A 96 0.24 1.30 15.57
C ARG A 96 0.85 0.54 16.77
N PRO A 97 0.51 0.94 18.01
CA PRO A 97 1.00 0.23 19.19
C PRO A 97 0.63 -1.26 19.18
N GLY A 98 1.61 -2.12 19.48
CA GLY A 98 1.41 -3.58 19.53
C GLY A 98 1.50 -4.29 18.17
N HIS A 99 1.81 -3.56 17.09
CA HIS A 99 2.03 -4.11 15.75
C HIS A 99 3.47 -3.90 15.23
N SER A 100 4.29 -3.13 15.94
CA SER A 100 5.74 -3.14 15.77
C SER A 100 6.27 -4.51 16.19
N ASN A 101 6.90 -5.24 15.27
CA ASN A 101 7.63 -6.44 15.62
C ASN A 101 8.74 -6.04 16.59
N ASP A 102 8.56 -6.34 17.88
CA ASP A 102 9.65 -6.35 18.84
C ASP A 102 10.67 -7.40 18.37
N ILE A 103 11.64 -7.00 17.55
CA ILE A 103 12.91 -7.71 17.44
C ILE A 103 13.69 -7.38 18.72
N ALA A 104 13.21 -7.92 19.83
CA ALA A 104 13.93 -7.99 21.08
C ALA A 104 13.82 -9.44 21.58
N SER A 105 14.75 -10.27 21.13
CA SER A 105 15.14 -11.52 21.79
C SER A 105 16.61 -11.80 21.50
#